data_AF-A0A920R4H1-F1
#
_entry.id   AF-A0A920R4H1-F1
#
_cell.length_a   1.000
_cell.length_b   1.000
_cell.length_c   1.000
_cell.angle_alpha   90.00
_cell.angle_beta   90.00
_cell.angle_gamma   90.00
#
_symmetry.space_group_name_H-M   'P 1'
#
loop_
_entity.id
_entity.type
_entity.pdbx_description
1 polymer ?
#
loop_
_entity_poly.entity_id
_entity_poly.type
_entity_poly.pdbx_seq_one_letter_code
_entity_poly.pdbx_strand_id
1 'polypeptide(L)'
;MKLSLVTHTQNLKTREFFGVLIQYPASTGRLNDPSEAISQAHNKGALAVVASDLLALTQIKSPGEMDADVVVGNSQRFGVPMGYGGPHAAFLQPVRNINDPLRDALLGYQLMLKDARLRMALQTREQHIRREKATSNICTAQVLLAKLLPYMQCIRSRRPQKYR
;
A
#
# COMPACT_ATOMS: atom_id res chain seq x y z
N MET A 1 22.69 -1.74 -3.95
CA MET A 1 21.32 -2.13 -4.35
C MET A 1 20.63 -0.92 -4.97
N LYS A 2 20.24 -0.97 -6.25
CA LYS A 2 19.55 0.14 -6.93
C LYS A 2 18.04 -0.14 -7.00
N LEU A 3 17.23 0.74 -6.43
CA LEU A 3 15.78 0.77 -6.65
C LEU A 3 15.55 1.55 -7.95
N SER A 4 14.85 0.96 -8.91
CA SER A 4 14.53 1.64 -10.16
C SER A 4 13.11 2.18 -10.11
N LEU A 5 12.96 3.50 -10.29
CA LEU A 5 11.66 4.12 -10.55
C LEU A 5 11.29 3.86 -12.00
N VAL A 6 10.17 3.16 -12.22
CA VAL A 6 9.79 2.71 -13.55
C VAL A 6 8.54 3.45 -13.97
N THR A 7 8.68 4.20 -15.05
CA THR A 7 7.52 4.62 -15.86
C THR A 7 7.30 3.55 -16.93
N HIS A 8 6.04 3.28 -17.30
CA HIS A 8 5.63 2.24 -18.26
C HIS A 8 6.45 2.18 -19.57
N THR A 9 7.14 3.27 -19.93
CA THR A 9 7.98 3.40 -21.13
C THR A 9 9.46 3.01 -20.95
N GLN A 10 9.90 2.59 -19.76
CA GLN A 10 11.32 2.24 -19.55
C GLN A 10 11.58 0.75 -19.76
N ASN A 11 12.58 0.46 -20.61
CA ASN A 11 13.02 -0.91 -20.89
C ASN A 11 13.71 -1.51 -19.65
N LEU A 12 13.01 -2.39 -18.94
CA LEU A 12 13.55 -3.06 -17.75
C LEU A 12 14.52 -4.20 -18.10
N LYS A 13 14.62 -4.63 -19.36
CA LYS A 13 15.40 -5.81 -19.73
C LYS A 13 16.89 -5.65 -19.47
N THR A 14 17.45 -4.46 -19.68
CA THR A 14 18.91 -4.21 -19.59
C THR A 14 19.41 -3.73 -18.23
N ARG A 15 18.51 -3.48 -17.26
CA ARG A 15 18.90 -2.93 -15.95
C ARG A 15 18.91 -3.98 -14.85
N GLU A 16 19.83 -3.83 -13.91
CA GLU A 16 19.82 -4.55 -12.63
C GLU A 16 19.03 -3.74 -11.58
N PHE A 17 18.08 -4.40 -10.92
CA PHE A 17 17.24 -3.80 -9.89
C PHE A 17 16.72 -4.90 -8.95
N PHE A 18 16.44 -4.53 -7.70
CA PHE A 18 15.84 -5.44 -6.71
C PHE A 18 14.32 -5.23 -6.54
N GLY A 19 13.81 -4.13 -7.09
CA GLY A 19 12.40 -3.81 -7.08
C GLY A 19 12.06 -2.66 -8.04
N VAL A 20 10.78 -2.58 -8.39
CA VAL A 20 10.20 -1.55 -9.25
C VAL A 20 9.09 -0.82 -8.50
N LEU A 21 9.03 0.50 -8.65
CA LEU A 21 7.91 1.31 -8.20
C LEU A 21 7.14 1.81 -9.41
N ILE A 22 5.85 1.49 -9.48
CA ILE A 22 4.95 1.82 -10.60
C ILE A 22 3.81 2.68 -10.08
N GLN A 23 3.49 3.77 -10.77
CA GLN A 23 2.39 4.67 -10.41
C GLN A 23 1.14 4.34 -11.23
N TYR A 24 0.03 4.01 -10.58
CA TYR A 24 -1.22 3.55 -11.20
C TYR A 24 -2.46 4.15 -10.51
N PRO A 25 -3.21 5.10 -11.13
CA PRO A 25 -2.94 5.75 -12.42
C PRO A 25 -1.66 6.61 -12.40
N ALA A 26 -1.10 6.89 -13.58
CA ALA A 26 0.12 7.68 -13.72
C ALA A 26 -0.07 9.13 -13.27
N SER A 27 1.02 9.83 -12.94
CA SER A 27 1.00 11.26 -12.57
C SER A 27 0.42 12.18 -13.65
N THR A 28 0.47 11.75 -14.92
CA THR A 28 -0.14 12.43 -16.07
C THR A 28 -1.64 12.16 -16.21
N GLY A 29 -2.24 11.37 -15.31
CA GLY A 29 -3.62 10.91 -15.40
C GLY A 29 -3.84 9.72 -16.34
N ARG A 30 -2.79 9.24 -17.01
CA ARG A 30 -2.87 8.07 -17.91
C ARG A 30 -3.12 6.79 -17.12
N LEU A 31 -4.07 6.00 -17.59
CA LEU A 31 -4.33 4.65 -17.11
C LEU A 31 -3.55 3.65 -17.96
N ASN A 32 -2.33 3.35 -17.55
CA ASN A 32 -1.52 2.32 -18.21
C ASN A 32 -1.57 1.04 -17.38
N ASP A 33 -1.66 -0.11 -18.03
CA ASP A 33 -1.67 -1.41 -17.36
C ASP A 33 -0.27 -1.74 -16.81
N PRO A 34 -0.10 -1.94 -15.49
CA PRO A 34 1.19 -2.27 -14.90
C PRO A 34 1.58 -3.74 -15.07
N SER A 35 0.70 -4.64 -15.53
CA SER A 35 0.94 -6.10 -15.55
C SER A 35 2.23 -6.50 -16.26
N GLU A 36 2.54 -5.92 -17.42
CA GLU A 36 3.78 -6.27 -18.14
C GLU A 36 5.04 -5.90 -17.33
N ALA A 37 5.05 -4.73 -16.70
CA ALA A 37 6.16 -4.28 -15.87
C ALA A 37 6.32 -5.14 -14.61
N ILE A 38 5.20 -5.57 -14.01
CA ILE A 38 5.19 -6.51 -12.87
C ILE A 38 5.80 -7.85 -13.28
N SER A 39 5.36 -8.44 -14.39
CA SER A 39 5.93 -9.70 -14.90
C SER A 39 7.42 -9.59 -15.22
N GLN A 40 7.86 -8.48 -15.83
CA GLN A 40 9.28 -8.25 -16.10
C GLN A 40 10.11 -8.14 -14.80
N ALA A 41 9.55 -7.57 -13.74
CA ALA A 41 10.21 -7.51 -12.44
C ALA A 41 10.31 -8.90 -11.79
N HIS A 42 9.23 -9.67 -11.79
CA HIS A 42 9.19 -11.02 -11.25
C HIS A 42 10.15 -11.98 -11.97
N ASN A 43 10.30 -11.86 -13.29
CA ASN A 43 11.27 -12.63 -14.08
C ASN A 43 12.73 -12.42 -13.64
N LYS A 44 13.01 -11.32 -12.93
CA LYS A 44 14.32 -10.99 -12.37
C LYS A 44 14.43 -11.24 -10.87
N GLY A 45 13.40 -11.82 -10.25
CA GLY A 45 13.32 -11.98 -8.79
C GLY A 45 13.17 -10.66 -8.04
N ALA A 46 12.75 -9.59 -8.71
CA ALA A 46 12.56 -8.27 -8.13
C ALA A 46 11.12 -8.07 -7.64
N LEU A 47 10.95 -7.21 -6.64
CA LEU A 47 9.63 -6.86 -6.08
C LEU A 47 8.90 -5.80 -6.92
N ALA A 48 7.59 -5.96 -7.07
CA ALA A 48 6.72 -4.99 -7.73
C ALA A 48 5.89 -4.20 -6.69
N VAL A 49 6.21 -2.92 -6.54
CA VAL A 49 5.47 -1.99 -5.68
C VAL A 49 4.63 -1.06 -6.56
N VAL A 50 3.33 -0.97 -6.29
CA VAL A 50 2.40 -0.12 -7.04
C VAL A 50 1.89 1.01 -6.15
N ALA A 51 2.21 2.26 -6.50
CA ALA A 51 1.65 3.45 -5.90
C ALA A 51 0.30 3.77 -6.56
N SER A 52 -0.78 3.83 -5.79
CA SER A 52 -2.14 3.97 -6.30
C SER A 52 -3.00 4.97 -5.52
N ASP A 53 -4.12 5.34 -6.13
CA ASP A 53 -5.13 6.23 -5.58
C ASP A 53 -6.39 5.43 -5.26
N LEU A 54 -6.80 5.41 -3.98
CA LEU A 54 -7.94 4.61 -3.52
C LEU A 54 -9.26 4.97 -4.23
N LEU A 55 -9.46 6.23 -4.67
CA LEU A 55 -10.68 6.61 -5.37
C LEU A 55 -10.65 6.08 -6.80
N ALA A 56 -9.49 6.13 -7.46
CA ALA A 56 -9.32 5.55 -8.79
C ALA A 56 -9.62 4.04 -8.75
N LEU A 57 -9.11 3.33 -7.73
CA LEU A 57 -9.33 1.89 -7.51
C LEU A 57 -10.79 1.49 -7.27
N THR A 58 -11.71 2.43 -7.06
CA THR A 58 -13.15 2.11 -7.03
C THR A 58 -13.75 1.86 -8.42
N GLN A 59 -13.03 2.26 -9.49
CA GLN A 59 -13.51 2.19 -10.87
C GLN A 59 -12.62 1.33 -11.78
N ILE A 60 -11.37 1.09 -11.39
CA ILE A 60 -10.38 0.37 -12.19
C ILE A 60 -9.94 -0.90 -11.47
N LYS A 61 -9.41 -1.85 -12.24
CA LYS A 61 -8.89 -3.12 -11.73
C LYS A 61 -7.84 -2.85 -10.64
N SER A 62 -7.90 -3.60 -9.54
CA SER A 62 -6.98 -3.40 -8.43
C SER A 62 -5.58 -3.94 -8.76
N PRO A 63 -4.49 -3.30 -8.30
CA PRO A 63 -3.13 -3.81 -8.50
C PRO A 63 -2.91 -5.19 -7.88
N GLY A 64 -3.68 -5.55 -6.86
CA GLY A 64 -3.66 -6.88 -6.25
C GLY A 64 -4.10 -7.99 -7.21
N GLU A 65 -5.08 -7.71 -8.07
CA GLU A 65 -5.52 -8.62 -9.14
C GLU A 65 -4.57 -8.62 -10.35
N MET A 66 -3.50 -7.83 -10.31
CA MET A 66 -2.44 -7.75 -11.32
C MET A 66 -1.11 -8.28 -10.79
N ASP A 67 -1.13 -9.02 -9.67
CA ASP A 67 0.03 -9.63 -9.03
C ASP A 67 1.07 -8.64 -8.47
N ALA A 68 0.66 -7.42 -8.08
CA ALA A 68 1.54 -6.52 -7.34
C ALA A 68 1.94 -7.13 -5.98
N ASP A 69 3.21 -7.00 -5.58
CA ASP A 69 3.67 -7.49 -4.27
C ASP A 69 3.22 -6.56 -3.14
N VAL A 70 3.31 -5.24 -3.35
CA VAL A 70 2.96 -4.21 -2.37
C VAL A 70 2.22 -3.07 -3.05
N VAL A 71 1.14 -2.59 -2.43
CA VAL A 71 0.42 -1.40 -2.89
C VAL A 71 0.55 -0.30 -1.85
N VAL A 72 0.92 0.89 -2.29
CA VAL A 72 1.10 2.08 -1.44
C VAL A 72 0.32 3.26 -1.97
N GLY A 73 0.07 4.26 -1.15
CA GLY A 73 -0.53 5.51 -1.62
C GLY A 73 -1.01 6.40 -0.50
N ASN A 74 -1.78 7.42 -0.86
CA ASN A 74 -2.35 8.39 0.08
C ASN A 74 -3.87 8.23 0.16
N SER A 75 -4.39 8.33 1.38
CA SER A 75 -5.81 8.24 1.69
C SER A 75 -6.51 9.63 1.75
N GLN A 76 -5.78 10.72 1.46
CA GLN A 76 -6.25 12.11 1.58
C GLN A 76 -7.62 12.36 0.93
N ARG A 77 -7.83 11.84 -0.28
CA ARG A 77 -9.06 12.10 -1.05
C ARG A 77 -10.32 11.45 -0.46
N PHE A 78 -10.18 10.62 0.57
CA PHE A 78 -11.28 10.06 1.33
C PHE A 78 -11.66 10.99 2.49
N GLY A 79 -12.13 12.20 2.15
CA GLY A 79 -12.74 13.13 3.09
C GLY A 79 -11.76 13.83 4.05
N VAL A 80 -10.45 13.85 3.76
CA VAL A 80 -9.48 14.63 4.52
C VAL A 80 -9.14 15.92 3.75
N PRO A 81 -9.17 17.10 4.40
CA PRO A 81 -8.82 18.37 3.75
C PRO A 81 -7.40 18.33 3.15
N MET A 82 -7.15 19.16 2.12
CA MET A 82 -5.81 19.23 1.52
C MET A 82 -4.74 19.69 2.52
N GLY A 83 -5.10 20.51 3.52
CA GLY A 83 -4.24 20.84 4.65
C GLY A 83 -2.88 21.45 4.26
N TYR A 84 -2.79 22.07 3.08
CA TYR A 84 -1.53 22.59 2.52
C TYR A 84 -0.36 21.57 2.58
N GLY A 85 -0.66 20.28 2.38
CA GLY A 85 0.32 19.20 2.39
C GLY A 85 0.12 18.15 3.49
N GLY A 86 -0.76 18.38 4.46
CA GLY A 86 -1.08 17.35 5.45
C GLY A 86 -1.77 17.87 6.72
N PRO A 87 -1.96 17.01 7.72
CA PRO A 87 -1.57 15.60 7.73
C PRO A 87 -2.52 14.71 6.92
N HIS A 88 -1.99 13.65 6.29
CA HIS A 88 -2.77 12.62 5.58
C HIS A 88 -2.25 11.23 5.94
N ALA A 89 -3.15 10.24 6.04
CA ALA A 89 -2.72 8.86 6.24
C ALA A 89 -2.27 8.25 4.90
N ALA A 90 -1.03 7.76 4.87
CA ALA A 90 -0.59 6.87 3.80
C ALA A 90 -1.07 5.45 4.09
N PHE A 91 -1.33 4.67 3.05
CA PHE A 91 -1.58 3.24 3.16
C PHE A 91 -0.41 2.47 2.55
N LEU A 92 -0.11 1.33 3.15
CA LEU A 92 0.86 0.34 2.66
C LEU A 92 0.26 -1.02 2.91
N GLN A 93 0.03 -1.78 1.84
CA GLN A 93 -0.60 -3.08 1.89
C GLN A 93 0.25 -4.07 1.08
N PRO A 94 0.92 -5.03 1.73
CA PRO A 94 1.43 -6.19 1.03
C PRO A 94 0.24 -7.03 0.55
N VAL A 95 0.23 -7.40 -0.74
CA VAL A 95 -0.90 -8.11 -1.37
C VAL A 95 -0.58 -9.58 -1.62
N ARG A 96 0.71 -9.93 -1.70
CA ARG A 96 1.16 -11.32 -1.82
C ARG A 96 0.98 -12.10 -0.51
N ASN A 97 0.93 -13.43 -0.64
CA ASN A 97 0.48 -14.44 0.34
C ASN A 97 0.70 -14.14 1.84
N ILE A 98 -0.25 -14.60 2.65
CA ILE A 98 -0.30 -14.51 4.13
C ILE A 98 0.99 -14.98 4.84
N ASN A 99 1.75 -15.89 4.23
CA ASN A 99 2.96 -16.50 4.81
C ASN A 99 4.26 -15.88 4.28
N ASP A 100 4.19 -14.77 3.53
CA ASP A 100 5.38 -14.15 2.94
C ASP A 100 6.17 -13.37 4.01
N PRO A 101 7.46 -13.69 4.25
CA PRO A 101 8.31 -12.90 5.12
C PRO A 101 8.38 -11.41 4.71
N LEU A 102 8.09 -11.10 3.44
CA LEU A 102 7.97 -9.73 2.94
C LEU A 102 6.87 -8.92 3.66
N ARG A 103 5.66 -9.48 3.77
CA ARG A 103 4.53 -8.84 4.47
C ARG A 103 4.89 -8.53 5.92
N ASP A 104 5.62 -9.47 6.50
CA ASP A 104 6.11 -9.40 7.85
C ASP A 104 7.23 -8.35 8.01
N ALA A 105 8.15 -8.26 7.06
CA ALA A 105 9.20 -7.25 7.07
C ALA A 105 8.68 -5.81 6.88
N LEU A 106 7.62 -5.63 6.10
CA LEU A 106 7.13 -4.30 5.70
C LEU A 106 6.19 -3.64 6.71
N LEU A 107 5.43 -4.44 7.46
CA LEU A 107 4.45 -3.91 8.41
C LEU A 107 5.03 -3.89 9.83
N GLY A 108 5.31 -2.69 10.32
CA GLY A 108 5.77 -2.46 11.70
C GLY A 108 4.70 -2.75 12.76
N TYR A 109 3.42 -2.70 12.39
CA TYR A 109 2.30 -3.07 13.24
C TYR A 109 1.18 -3.74 12.44
N GLN A 110 0.44 -4.64 13.06
CA GLN A 110 -0.78 -5.25 12.50
C GLN A 110 -1.88 -5.26 13.57
N LEU A 111 -3.14 -5.17 13.16
CA LEU A 111 -4.27 -5.39 14.06
C LEU A 111 -4.64 -6.87 14.05
N MET A 112 -4.72 -7.47 15.23
CA MET A 112 -5.15 -8.86 15.41
C MET A 112 -6.43 -8.89 16.25
N LEU A 113 -7.44 -9.60 15.75
CA LEU A 113 -8.63 -9.94 16.51
C LEU A 113 -8.34 -11.21 17.32
N LYS A 114 -8.36 -11.09 18.65
CA LYS A 114 -8.28 -12.23 19.56
C LYS A 114 -9.33 -12.06 20.65
N ASP A 115 -10.12 -13.09 20.90
CA ASP A 115 -11.16 -13.10 21.94
C ASP A 115 -12.13 -11.90 21.82
N ALA A 116 -12.56 -11.60 20.59
CA ALA A 116 -13.39 -10.43 20.23
C ALA A 116 -12.78 -9.05 20.60
N ARG A 117 -11.48 -8.99 20.88
CA ARG A 117 -10.74 -7.76 21.19
C ARG A 117 -9.68 -7.50 20.14
N LEU A 118 -9.53 -6.23 19.77
CA LEU A 118 -8.47 -5.78 18.87
C LEU A 118 -7.23 -5.40 19.68
N ARG A 119 -6.07 -5.88 19.23
CA ARG A 119 -4.76 -5.51 19.80
C ARG A 119 -3.73 -5.33 18.69
N MET A 120 -2.68 -4.57 18.99
CA MET A 120 -1.51 -4.48 18.12
C MET A 120 -0.73 -5.80 18.19
N ALA A 121 -0.33 -6.30 17.03
CA ALA A 121 0.49 -7.49 16.85
C ALA A 121 1.85 -7.11 16.28
N LEU A 122 2.83 -7.99 16.47
CA LEU A 122 4.20 -7.87 15.94
C LEU A 122 4.98 -6.65 16.43
N GLN A 123 4.66 -6.15 17.63
CA GLN A 123 5.31 -5.00 18.27
C GLN A 123 6.84 -5.17 18.43
N THR A 124 7.35 -6.41 18.41
CA THR A 124 8.81 -6.69 18.44
C THR A 124 9.56 -6.08 17.26
N ARG A 125 8.87 -5.67 16.20
CA ARG A 125 9.43 -5.01 15.01
C ARG A 125 9.56 -3.51 15.15
N GLU A 126 8.89 -2.91 16.12
CA GLU A 126 8.90 -1.47 16.34
C GLU A 126 10.18 -1.04 17.08
N GLN A 127 10.57 0.21 16.86
CA GLN A 127 11.77 0.80 17.45
C GLN A 127 11.77 0.79 18.99
N HIS A 128 10.59 0.82 19.61
CA HIS A 128 10.49 0.77 21.07
C HIS A 128 10.98 -0.58 21.65
N ILE A 129 11.01 -1.65 20.84
CA ILE A 129 11.57 -2.95 21.20
C ILE A 129 12.93 -3.19 20.52
N ARG A 130 13.01 -3.04 19.20
CA ARG A 130 14.15 -3.49 18.39
C ARG A 130 15.23 -2.44 18.11
N ARG A 131 15.01 -1.17 18.46
CA ARG A 131 15.94 -0.04 18.28
C ARG A 131 16.54 0.00 16.87
N GLU A 132 17.87 -0.06 16.72
CA GLU A 132 18.52 0.03 15.42
C GLU A 132 18.19 -1.14 14.46
N LYS A 133 17.69 -2.27 14.97
CA LYS A 133 17.27 -3.42 14.16
C LYS A 133 15.78 -3.40 13.81
N ALA A 134 15.09 -2.31 14.13
CA ALA A 134 13.68 -2.15 13.80
C ALA A 134 13.46 -2.06 12.29
N THR A 135 12.25 -2.41 11.87
CA THR A 135 11.85 -2.35 10.44
C THR A 135 11.76 -0.92 9.91
N SER A 136 11.44 0.03 10.79
CA SER A 136 11.52 1.47 10.53
C SER A 136 11.72 2.26 11.83
N ASN A 137 11.97 3.55 11.69
CA ASN A 137 12.07 4.51 12.79
C ASN A 137 10.74 5.23 13.10
N ILE A 138 9.62 4.78 12.56
CA ILE A 138 8.32 5.43 12.80
C ILE A 138 7.86 5.20 14.25
N CYS A 139 7.38 6.26 14.91
CA CYS A 139 6.73 6.17 16.24
C CYS A 139 5.28 6.65 16.14
N THR A 140 5.11 7.95 15.91
CA THR A 140 3.80 8.57 15.73
C THR A 140 3.38 8.38 14.28
N ALA A 141 2.23 7.72 14.10
CA ALA A 141 1.60 7.51 12.80
C ALA A 141 0.32 8.35 12.67
N GLN A 142 -0.32 8.28 11.50
CA GLN A 142 -1.54 9.05 11.18
C GLN A 142 -2.83 8.30 11.52
N VAL A 143 -2.92 7.76 12.74
CA VAL A 143 -4.01 6.85 13.16
C VAL A 143 -5.37 7.55 13.15
N LEU A 144 -5.44 8.80 13.59
CA LEU A 144 -6.70 9.57 13.60
C LEU A 144 -7.29 9.69 12.19
N LEU A 145 -6.44 9.99 11.21
CA LEU A 145 -6.85 10.17 9.82
C LEU A 145 -7.16 8.85 9.13
N ALA A 146 -6.40 7.80 9.45
CA ALA A 146 -6.70 6.45 8.97
C ALA A 146 -8.10 5.99 9.42
N LYS A 147 -8.53 6.38 10.63
CA LYS A 147 -9.88 6.09 11.13
C LYS A 147 -10.99 6.82 10.37
N LEU A 148 -10.73 7.96 9.73
CA LEU A 148 -11.75 8.69 8.96
C LEU A 148 -12.16 7.96 7.67
N LEU A 149 -11.27 7.15 7.10
CA LEU A 149 -11.52 6.44 5.83
C LEU A 149 -12.78 5.56 5.85
N PRO A 150 -12.89 4.59 6.79
CA PRO A 150 -14.07 3.72 6.85
C PRO A 150 -15.37 4.48 7.07
N TYR A 151 -15.35 5.59 7.82
CA TYR A 151 -16.55 6.42 8.01
C TYR A 151 -17.00 7.05 6.69
N MET A 152 -16.07 7.61 5.91
CA MET A 152 -16.37 8.19 4.60
C MET A 152 -16.88 7.14 3.62
N GLN A 153 -16.31 5.94 3.64
CA GLN A 153 -16.79 4.83 2.83
C GLN A 153 -18.20 4.39 3.26
N CYS A 154 -18.47 4.29 4.57
CA CYS A 154 -19.80 3.96 5.11
C CYS A 154 -20.87 5.01 4.73
N ILE A 155 -20.53 6.31 4.82
CA ILE A 155 -21.43 7.40 4.41
C ILE A 155 -21.77 7.29 2.92
N ARG A 156 -20.74 7.04 2.08
CA ARG A 156 -20.91 6.90 0.63
C ARG A 156 -21.60 5.59 0.22
N SER A 157 -21.44 4.53 1.00
CA SER A 157 -22.03 3.21 0.77
C SER A 157 -23.42 3.05 1.38
N ARG A 158 -24.08 4.12 1.83
CA ARG A 158 -25.51 4.13 2.17
C ARG A 158 -26.39 3.88 0.92
N ARG A 159 -26.26 2.70 0.33
CA ARG A 159 -27.41 1.96 -0.19
C ARG A 159 -28.08 1.30 1.02
N PRO A 160 -29.42 1.24 1.08
CA PRO A 160 -30.09 0.50 2.14
C PRO A 160 -29.63 -0.96 2.07
N GLN A 161 -28.82 -1.37 3.04
CA GLN A 161 -28.46 -2.77 3.22
C GLN A 161 -29.74 -3.44 3.72
N LYS A 162 -30.47 -4.08 2.79
CA LYS A 162 -31.57 -4.98 3.15
C LYS A 162 -30.95 -6.06 4.03
N TYR A 163 -31.18 -5.97 5.33
CA TYR A 163 -30.99 -7.08 6.24
C TYR A 163 -31.86 -8.23 5.71
N ARG A 164 -31.23 -9.36 5.40
CA ARG A 164 -31.87 -10.63 5.09
C ARG A 164 -31.47 -11.61 6.17
#